data_AF-A0A967BLX2-F1
#
_entry.id   AF-A0A967BLX2-F1
#
_cell.length_a   1.000
_cell.length_b   1.000
_cell.length_c   1.000
_cell.angle_alpha   90.00
_cell.angle_beta   90.00
_cell.angle_gamma   90.00
#
_symmetry.space_group_name_H-M   'P 1'
#
loop_
_entity.id
_entity.type
_entity.pdbx_description
1 polymer ?
#
loop_
_entity_poly.entity_id
_entity_poly.type
_entity_poly.pdbx_seq_one_letter_code
_entity_poly.pdbx_strand_id
1 'polypeptide(L)' 'MAKREHWGSKFGFVLAASGSAIGLGNIWKFPYIAGENGGAAFIFVYLICIAI' A
#
# COMPACT_ATOMS: atom_id res chain seq x y z
N MET A 1 7.40 16.67 32.10
CA MET A 1 6.94 15.60 31.17
C MET A 1 6.74 16.27 29.81
N ALA A 2 7.61 16.02 28.83
CA ALA A 2 7.53 16.68 27.53
C ALA A 2 6.24 16.28 26.79
N LYS A 3 5.48 17.26 26.30
CA LYS A 3 4.24 17.03 25.57
C LYS A 3 4.58 16.39 24.22
N ARG A 4 3.99 15.23 23.92
CA ARG A 4 4.20 14.55 22.64
C ARG A 4 3.55 15.37 21.52
N GLU A 5 4.32 15.62 20.47
CA GLU A 5 3.82 16.22 19.24
C GLU A 5 2.75 15.30 18.64
N HIS A 6 1.54 15.82 18.45
CA HIS A 6 0.46 15.12 17.77
C HIS A 6 0.28 15.69 16.37
N TRP A 7 -0.04 14.81 15.43
CA TRP A 7 -0.36 15.21 14.06
C TRP A 7 -1.54 16.19 14.05
N GLY A 8 -1.33 17.36 13.47
CA GLY A 8 -2.31 18.45 13.45
C GLY A 8 -3.61 18.10 12.70
N SER A 9 -3.57 17.10 11.81
CA SER A 9 -4.75 16.53 11.16
C SER A 9 -4.62 15.04 10.96
N LYS A 10 -5.68 14.30 11.26
CA LYS A 10 -5.80 12.86 10.95
C LYS A 10 -5.61 12.60 9.45
N PHE A 11 -6.04 13.53 8.60
CA PHE A 11 -5.87 13.43 7.16
C PHE A 11 -4.40 13.52 6.75
N GLY A 12 -3.64 14.43 7.36
CA GLY A 12 -2.20 14.55 7.14
C GLY A 12 -1.42 13.30 7.59
N PHE A 13 -1.85 12.68 8.69
CA PHE A 13 -1.29 11.40 9.14
C PHE A 13 -1.57 10.27 8.14
N VAL A 14 -2.81 10.13 7.67
CA VAL A 14 -3.20 9.10 6.69
C VAL A 14 -2.45 9.30 5.36
N LEU A 15 -2.33 10.54 4.89
CA LEU A 15 -1.57 10.87 3.68
C LEU A 15 -0.09 10.49 3.82
N ALA A 16 0.56 10.87 4.93
CA ALA A 16 1.96 10.52 5.18
C ALA A 16 2.16 9.00 5.26
N ALA A 17 1.27 8.29 5.95
CA ALA A 17 1.30 6.83 6.04
C ALA A 17 1.06 6.17 4.67
N SER A 18 0.10 6.65 3.89
CA SER A 18 -0.19 6.14 2.55
C SER A 18 0.96 6.38 1.58
N GLY A 19 1.62 7.54 1.64
CA GLY A 19 2.79 7.85 0.83
C GLY A 19 4.00 6.99 1.19
N SER A 20 4.13 6.58 2.46
CA SER A 20 5.16 5.62 2.88
C SER A 20 4.87 4.19 2.43
N ALA A 21 3.59 3.80 2.34
CA ALA A 21 3.18 2.45 1.96
C ALA A 21 3.16 2.25 0.42
N ILE A 22 2.86 3.30 -0.34
CA ILE A 22 2.74 3.24 -1.80
C ILE A 22 4.05 3.72 -2.43
N GLY A 23 4.93 2.79 -2.81
CA GLY A 23 6.20 3.07 -3.50
C GLY A 23 6.18 2.79 -5.00
N LEU A 24 7.25 3.18 -5.70
CA LEU A 24 7.48 2.92 -7.13
C LEU A 24 7.28 1.44 -7.53
N GLY A 25 7.61 0.52 -6.63
CA GLY A 25 7.42 -0.92 -6.83
C GLY A 25 5.95 -1.31 -7.10
N ASN A 26 4.98 -0.65 -6.46
CA ASN A 26 3.56 -0.97 -6.66
C ASN A 26 3.02 -0.50 -8.01
N ILE A 27 3.70 0.47 -8.65
CA ILE A 27 3.27 1.02 -9.94
C ILE A 27 3.83 0.20 -11.11
N TRP A 28 5.05 -0.35 -10.98
CA TRP A 28 5.76 -1.00 -12.09
C TRP A 28 5.95 -2.50 -11.90
N LYS A 29 6.35 -2.93 -10.71
CA LYS A 29 6.65 -4.34 -10.42
C LYS A 29 5.37 -5.14 -10.26
N PHE A 30 4.34 -4.55 -9.65
CA PHE A 30 3.04 -5.21 -9.47
C PHE A 30 2.37 -5.61 -10.79
N PRO A 31 2.16 -4.72 -11.79
CA PRO A 31 1.52 -5.12 -13.05
C PRO A 31 2.38 -6.11 -13.85
N TYR A 32 3.70 -6.00 -13.76
CA TYR A 32 4.62 -6.93 -14.42
C TYR A 32 4.51 -8.35 -13.85
N ILE A 33 4.63 -8.50 -12.52
CA ILE A 33 4.49 -9.78 -11.82
C ILE A 33 3.08 -10.34 -12.01
N ALA A 34 2.06 -9.48 -11.94
CA ALA A 34 0.68 -9.91 -12.16
C ALA A 34 0.50 -10.45 -13.58
N GLY A 35 1.02 -9.78 -14.61
CA GLY A 35 0.96 -10.24 -15.99
C GLY A 35 1.69 -11.57 -16.22
N GLU A 36 2.91 -11.73 -15.68
CA GLU A 36 3.69 -12.97 -15.82
C GLU A 36 3.09 -14.17 -15.06
N ASN A 37 2.51 -13.96 -13.88
CA ASN A 37 2.02 -15.03 -13.02
C ASN A 37 0.54 -15.42 -13.28
N GLY A 38 0.03 -15.20 -14.49
CA GLY A 38 -1.34 -15.59 -14.87
C GLY A 38 -2.40 -14.49 -14.72
N GLY A 39 -1.98 -13.22 -14.67
CA GLY A 39 -2.84 -12.04 -14.80
C GLY A 39 -3.93 -11.97 -13.72
N ALA A 40 -5.18 -12.13 -14.16
CA ALA A 40 -6.36 -12.03 -13.31
C ALA A 40 -6.40 -13.11 -12.21
N ALA A 41 -5.87 -14.31 -12.45
CA ALA A 41 -5.82 -15.36 -11.43
C ALA A 41 -4.88 -14.99 -10.27
N PHE A 42 -3.72 -14.40 -10.59
CA PHE A 42 -2.78 -13.86 -9.60
C PHE A 42 -3.41 -12.72 -8.79
N ILE A 43 -4.13 -11.80 -9.46
CA ILE A 43 -4.82 -10.70 -8.77
C ILE A 43 -5.88 -11.23 -7.80
N PHE A 44 -6.62 -12.28 -8.18
CA PHE A 44 -7.64 -12.87 -7.32
C PHE A 44 -7.03 -13.47 -6.04
N VAL A 45 -5.95 -14.24 -6.17
CA VAL A 45 -5.21 -14.80 -5.02
C VAL A 45 -4.56 -13.70 -4.18
N TYR A 46 -3.98 -12.68 -4.82
CA TYR A 46 -3.40 -11.52 -4.15
C TYR A 46 -4.43 -10.75 -3.30
N LEU A 47 -5.64 -10.56 -3.81
CA LEU A 47 -6.73 -9.92 -3.06
C LEU A 47 -7.19 -10.76 -1.87
N ILE A 48 -7.23 -12.09 -2.01
CA ILE A 48 -7.52 -13.00 -0.88
C ILE A 48 -6.44 -12.85 0.20
N CYS A 49 -5.16 -12.84 -0.19
CA CYS A 49 -4.06 -12.64 0.75
C CYS A 49 -4.05 -11.27 1.43
N ILE A 50 -4.59 -10.21 0.79
CA ILE A 50 -4.73 -8.89 1.41
C ILE A 50 -5.90 -8.85 2.40
N ALA A 51 -6.98 -9.58 2.11
CA ALA A 51 -8.19 -9.58 2.92
C ALA A 51 -8.05 -10.37 4.24
N ILE A 52 -7.04 -11.25 4.31
CA ILE A 52 -6.68 -12.06 5.48
C ILE A 52 -5.59 -11.33 6.27
#